data_AF-A0A022Q223-F1
#
_entry.id   AF-A0A022Q223-F1
#
_cell.length_a   1.000
_cell.length_b   1.000
_cell.length_c   1.000
_cell.angle_alpha   90.00
_cell.angle_beta   90.00
_cell.angle_gamma   90.00
#
_symmetry.space_group_name_H-M   'P 1'
#
loop_
_entity.id
_entity.type
_entity.pdbx_description
1 polymer ?
#
loop_
_entity_poly.entity_id
_entity_poly.type
_entity_poly.pdbx_seq_one_letter_code
_entity_poly.pdbx_strand_id
1 'polypeptide(L)'
;SKYSVDEVSAPESGTTMQTRHQNLFPTSAPTSHSDSTVEFSREHIDALLNEKLRVKDTHCFMEKVVVVEEYVKNLKQCIKWFQQREGNLVSEQEKTKEFNTQGEMIQQIESDLLHVRADRDRHILQVKTLSAEVEKYKEMIGTNEREHHPFLCLSTCLEITQLLEKLALAEHKLKLSDISVTTTRSEFEEQNAMILELKNRLRDADSKIVEGEKLCKKLHNTIMELKGNIRVFCRVRPLLSDDGDGNDAKVVSFPTSMGRLGRGIDVTKNGQKHPFTYDKVFKPDDSQEDVFVEISQLVQSALDGHKVCVFAYGQTGSGKTFTMMGKPEPPDQKGLIPRSVEMIFESKQILESQKWKYKMQISMFEIYNETIRDLLKPSQTSESALKSKHFIKHDSNGNIYVYDLTFSMSVVVE
;
A
#
# COMPACT_ATOMS: atom_id res chain seq x y z
N SER A 1 -74.05 -22.23 3.45
CA SER A 1 -74.16 -22.36 4.91
C SER A 1 -73.38 -21.22 5.54
N LYS A 2 -74.11 -20.25 6.14
CA LYS A 2 -73.71 -19.20 7.12
C LYS A 2 -72.56 -18.24 6.74
N TYR A 3 -72.81 -16.93 6.48
CA TYR A 3 -72.96 -15.81 7.46
C TYR A 3 -71.75 -15.74 8.44
N SER A 4 -71.10 -14.64 8.80
CA SER A 4 -71.10 -13.18 8.52
C SER A 4 -69.90 -12.61 9.32
N VAL A 5 -69.16 -11.61 8.82
CA VAL A 5 -69.12 -10.18 9.26
C VAL A 5 -68.66 -9.95 10.71
N ASP A 6 -67.61 -9.12 10.87
CA ASP A 6 -67.51 -7.94 11.76
C ASP A 6 -66.04 -7.45 11.78
N GLU A 7 -65.70 -6.31 11.19
CA GLU A 7 -65.76 -4.93 11.75
C GLU A 7 -64.76 -4.72 12.90
N VAL A 8 -63.67 -3.94 12.76
CA VAL A 8 -63.52 -2.47 12.61
C VAL A 8 -63.05 -1.81 13.93
N SER A 9 -62.03 -0.95 13.77
CA SER A 9 -61.57 0.15 14.66
C SER A 9 -60.45 -0.06 15.67
N ALA A 10 -59.36 0.68 15.41
CA ALA A 10 -58.48 1.30 16.41
C ALA A 10 -59.27 2.24 17.34
N PRO A 11 -58.68 2.70 18.46
CA PRO A 11 -58.13 4.07 18.46
C PRO A 11 -56.84 4.20 19.32
N GLU A 12 -55.81 4.89 18.85
CA GLU A 12 -55.50 6.33 18.98
C GLU A 12 -54.62 6.71 20.18
N SER A 13 -53.76 7.69 19.88
CA SER A 13 -53.05 8.61 20.77
C SER A 13 -51.91 8.00 21.59
N GLY A 14 -50.70 8.53 21.58
CA GLY A 14 -50.19 9.82 21.15
C GLY A 14 -48.90 10.08 21.93
N THR A 15 -48.21 11.17 21.62
CA THR A 15 -47.05 11.76 22.33
C THR A 15 -45.67 11.56 21.68
N THR A 16 -45.42 12.45 20.72
CA THR A 16 -44.37 13.47 20.76
C THR A 16 -42.92 13.09 21.06
N MET A 17 -42.11 13.28 20.02
CA MET A 17 -40.72 13.77 19.99
C MET A 17 -40.02 14.07 21.31
N GLN A 18 -38.85 13.43 21.49
CA GLN A 18 -37.63 14.12 21.91
C GLN A 18 -36.43 13.53 21.16
N THR A 19 -36.02 14.23 20.10
CA THR A 19 -34.72 14.08 19.44
C THR A 19 -33.63 14.49 20.43
N ARG A 20 -33.00 13.50 21.07
CA ARG A 20 -31.76 13.71 21.80
C ARG A 20 -30.60 13.48 20.83
N HIS A 21 -30.09 14.58 20.27
CA HIS A 21 -28.77 14.62 19.65
C HIS A 21 -27.73 14.15 20.67
N GLN A 22 -27.30 12.90 20.57
CA GLN A 22 -26.02 12.46 21.11
C GLN A 22 -25.09 12.29 19.91
N ASN A 23 -24.14 13.22 19.83
CA ASN A 23 -22.99 13.17 18.95
C ASN A 23 -22.23 11.85 19.17
N LEU A 24 -22.50 10.85 18.35
CA LEU A 24 -21.62 9.72 18.14
C LEU A 24 -20.59 10.15 17.10
N PHE A 25 -19.52 10.78 17.59
CA PHE A 25 -18.29 10.96 16.83
C PHE A 25 -17.87 9.60 16.25
N PRO A 26 -17.56 9.49 14.94
CA PRO A 26 -16.83 8.35 14.46
C PRO A 26 -15.40 8.45 15.01
N THR A 27 -15.04 7.53 15.88
CA THR A 27 -13.65 7.28 16.29
C THR A 27 -12.81 7.01 15.04
N SER A 28 -11.89 7.93 14.76
CA SER A 28 -10.86 7.81 13.73
C SER A 28 -9.93 6.63 14.05
N ALA A 29 -9.96 5.61 13.20
CA ALA A 29 -8.88 4.65 13.08
C ALA A 29 -7.84 5.22 12.10
N PRO A 30 -6.54 5.23 12.43
CA PRO A 30 -5.53 5.89 11.60
C PRO A 30 -5.11 4.98 10.44
N THR A 31 -5.34 5.43 9.21
CA THR A 31 -4.70 4.87 8.01
C THR A 31 -3.38 5.59 7.76
N SER A 32 -2.27 4.95 8.15
CA SER A 32 -0.91 5.44 7.96
C SER A 32 -0.37 5.02 6.58
N HIS A 33 -0.32 5.96 5.64
CA HIS A 33 0.63 5.92 4.53
C HIS A 33 1.95 6.50 5.02
N SER A 34 3.06 5.76 4.96
CA SER A 34 4.41 6.27 5.24
C SER A 34 5.33 5.89 4.08
N ASP A 35 5.23 6.68 3.02
CA ASP A 35 6.31 6.84 2.04
C ASP A 35 7.35 7.73 2.73
N SER A 36 8.58 7.24 2.92
CA SER A 36 9.58 7.96 3.71
C SER A 36 10.09 9.17 2.94
N THR A 37 9.35 10.26 3.06
CA THR A 37 9.49 11.48 2.28
C THR A 37 10.14 12.50 3.20
N VAL A 38 11.48 12.53 3.28
CA VAL A 38 12.29 13.42 4.14
C VAL A 38 11.61 14.77 4.36
N GLU A 39 10.92 14.94 5.49
CA GLU A 39 10.02 16.06 5.69
C GLU A 39 10.83 17.30 6.09
N PHE A 40 10.97 18.26 5.18
CA PHE A 40 11.69 19.50 5.47
C PHE A 40 10.79 20.41 6.32
N SER A 41 11.19 20.64 7.58
CA SER A 41 10.50 21.61 8.43
C SER A 41 10.77 23.04 7.96
N ARG A 42 9.84 23.95 8.27
CA ARG A 42 9.99 25.38 7.95
C ARG A 42 11.27 25.95 8.54
N GLU A 43 11.66 25.50 9.74
CA GLU A 43 12.93 25.92 10.37
C GLU A 43 14.16 25.41 9.60
N HIS A 44 14.11 24.20 9.01
CA HIS A 44 15.20 23.66 8.19
C HIS A 44 15.39 24.43 6.89
N ILE A 45 14.29 24.81 6.24
CA ILE A 45 14.30 25.58 4.99
C ILE A 45 14.78 27.01 5.27
N ASP A 46 14.30 27.62 6.35
CA ASP A 46 14.75 28.95 6.77
C ASP A 46 16.23 28.96 7.20
N ALA A 47 16.74 27.86 7.76
CA ALA A 47 18.16 27.68 8.07
C ALA A 47 19.03 27.54 6.81
N LEU A 48 18.58 26.74 5.83
CA LEU A 48 19.25 26.60 4.53
C LEU A 48 19.27 27.92 3.74
N LEU A 49 18.17 28.67 3.73
CA LEU A 49 18.06 29.94 2.99
C LEU A 49 18.82 31.10 3.67
N ASN A 50 18.94 31.10 5.00
CA ASN A 50 19.65 32.14 5.75
C ASN A 50 21.10 31.77 6.09
N GLU A 51 21.63 30.68 5.54
CA GLU A 51 23.02 30.26 5.72
C GLU A 51 23.96 31.29 5.05
N LYS A 52 24.30 32.35 5.78
CA LYS A 52 25.36 33.29 5.37
C LYS A 52 26.68 32.53 5.40
N LEU A 53 27.28 32.32 4.23
CA LEU A 53 28.66 31.85 4.04
C LEU A 53 29.64 32.69 4.88
N ARG A 54 29.89 32.29 6.13
CA ARG A 54 30.91 32.89 7.00
C ARG A 54 32.26 32.33 6.61
N VAL A 55 32.90 32.96 5.64
CA VAL A 55 34.27 32.65 5.25
C VAL A 55 35.22 33.34 6.22
N LYS A 56 35.88 32.58 7.10
CA LYS A 56 37.16 33.01 7.68
C LYS A 56 38.27 32.40 6.83
N ASP A 57 39.15 33.28 6.38
CA ASP A 57 40.42 33.04 5.68
C ASP A 57 40.38 32.67 4.17
N THR A 58 41.24 33.37 3.43
CA THR A 58 41.23 33.58 1.98
C THR A 58 42.11 32.59 1.20
N HIS A 59 42.34 31.36 1.67
CA HIS A 59 43.26 30.45 0.98
C HIS A 59 42.91 28.94 1.05
N CYS A 60 41.73 28.54 0.54
CA CYS A 60 41.54 27.19 -0.01
C CYS A 60 40.35 27.19 -0.98
N PHE A 61 40.61 27.10 -2.29
CA PHE A 61 39.56 27.05 -3.31
C PHE A 61 38.79 25.71 -3.26
N MET A 62 39.47 24.61 -2.93
CA MET A 62 38.87 23.28 -2.83
C MET A 62 37.86 23.17 -1.70
N GLU A 63 38.13 23.77 -0.54
CA GLU A 63 37.22 23.75 0.61
C GLU A 63 35.93 24.54 0.32
N LYS A 64 36.03 25.63 -0.46
CA LYS A 64 34.84 26.36 -0.96
C LYS A 64 34.04 25.54 -1.96
N VAL A 65 34.69 24.75 -2.83
CA VAL A 65 34.01 23.89 -3.81
C VAL A 65 33.23 22.78 -3.10
N VAL A 66 33.82 22.13 -2.09
CA VAL A 66 33.15 21.05 -1.33
C VAL A 66 31.93 21.57 -0.56
N VAL A 67 32.05 22.71 0.13
CA VAL A 67 30.92 23.32 0.86
C VAL A 67 29.80 23.75 -0.09
N VAL A 68 30.14 24.28 -1.27
CA VAL A 68 29.16 24.64 -2.29
C VAL A 68 28.50 23.41 -2.91
N GLU A 69 29.24 22.32 -3.14
CA GLU A 69 28.69 21.06 -3.66
C GLU A 69 27.70 20.42 -2.68
N GLU A 70 28.01 20.44 -1.38
CA GLU A 70 27.13 19.93 -0.33
C GLU A 70 25.86 20.80 -0.17
N TYR A 71 26.00 22.13 -0.21
CA TYR A 71 24.88 23.06 -0.21
C TYR A 71 23.97 22.87 -1.44
N VAL A 72 24.55 22.66 -2.63
CA VAL A 72 23.80 22.36 -3.86
C VAL A 72 23.11 21.00 -3.79
N LYS A 73 23.73 19.98 -3.18
CA LYS A 73 23.11 18.65 -2.95
C LYS A 73 21.88 18.78 -2.05
N ASN A 74 21.99 19.54 -0.96
CA ASN A 74 20.90 19.79 -0.01
C ASN A 74 19.76 20.58 -0.64
N LEU A 75 20.05 21.63 -1.42
CA LEU A 75 19.04 22.39 -2.17
C LEU A 75 18.31 21.52 -3.20
N LYS A 76 19.02 20.67 -3.94
CA LYS A 76 18.40 19.75 -4.92
C LYS A 76 17.46 18.75 -4.26
N GLN A 77 17.82 18.25 -3.08
CA GLN A 77 16.98 17.33 -2.31
C GLN A 77 15.73 18.02 -1.76
N CYS A 78 15.88 19.28 -1.31
CA CYS A 78 14.76 20.12 -0.90
C CYS A 78 13.80 20.43 -2.06
N ILE A 79 14.31 20.74 -3.26
CA ILE A 79 13.47 20.99 -4.45
C ILE A 79 12.69 19.74 -4.85
N LYS A 80 13.33 18.56 -4.87
CA LYS A 80 12.65 17.30 -5.18
C LYS A 80 11.53 16.98 -4.19
N TRP A 81 11.78 17.23 -2.90
CA TRP A 81 10.76 17.05 -1.87
C TRP A 81 9.57 17.98 -2.07
N PHE A 82 9.81 19.27 -2.36
CA PHE A 82 8.74 20.22 -2.66
C PHE A 82 7.92 19.81 -3.90
N GLN A 83 8.58 19.35 -4.96
CA GLN A 83 7.90 18.87 -6.17
C GLN A 83 7.03 17.63 -5.91
N GLN A 84 7.50 16.69 -5.09
CA GLN A 84 6.74 15.50 -4.70
C GLN A 84 5.55 15.88 -3.80
N ARG A 85 5.75 16.81 -2.86
CA ARG A 85 4.68 17.30 -1.96
C ARG A 85 3.62 18.11 -2.71
N GLU A 86 4.01 18.96 -3.66
CA GLU A 86 3.07 19.65 -4.56
C GLU A 86 2.27 18.65 -5.41
N GLY A 87 2.92 17.61 -5.96
CA GLY A 87 2.23 16.56 -6.71
C GLY A 87 1.21 15.78 -5.86
N ASN A 88 1.59 15.42 -4.63
CA ASN A 88 0.70 14.75 -3.68
C ASN A 88 -0.48 15.64 -3.25
N LEU A 89 -0.23 16.93 -2.98
CA LEU A 89 -1.27 17.92 -2.67
C LEU A 89 -2.25 18.10 -3.82
N VAL A 90 -1.77 18.16 -5.07
CA VAL A 90 -2.63 18.24 -6.26
C VAL A 90 -3.49 16.98 -6.39
N SER A 91 -2.91 15.79 -6.19
CA SER A 91 -3.67 14.53 -6.22
C SER A 91 -4.72 14.43 -5.09
N GLU A 92 -4.40 14.86 -3.88
CA GLU A 92 -5.38 14.95 -2.79
C GLU A 92 -6.48 15.98 -3.09
N GLN A 93 -6.13 17.11 -3.68
CA GLN A 93 -7.09 18.15 -4.04
C GLN A 93 -8.02 17.69 -5.18
N GLU A 94 -7.53 16.90 -6.13
CA GLU A 94 -8.35 16.23 -7.16
C GLU A 94 -9.29 15.21 -6.55
N LYS A 95 -8.80 14.32 -5.66
CA LYS A 95 -9.65 13.36 -4.92
C LYS A 95 -10.73 14.05 -4.10
N THR A 96 -10.38 15.17 -3.45
CA THR A 96 -11.34 15.96 -2.65
C THR A 96 -12.38 16.63 -3.53
N LYS A 97 -11.99 17.14 -4.72
CA LYS A 97 -12.94 17.67 -5.71
C LYS A 97 -13.87 16.58 -6.22
N GLU A 98 -13.36 15.40 -6.52
CA GLU A 98 -14.16 14.24 -6.94
C GLU A 98 -15.16 13.80 -5.86
N PHE A 99 -14.75 13.77 -4.60
CA PHE A 99 -15.65 13.46 -3.49
C PHE A 99 -16.72 14.54 -3.30
N ASN A 100 -16.36 15.81 -3.45
CA ASN A 100 -17.30 16.92 -3.39
C ASN A 100 -18.33 16.86 -4.53
N THR A 101 -17.91 16.59 -5.78
CA THR A 101 -18.85 16.45 -6.91
C THR A 101 -19.77 15.24 -6.74
N GLN A 102 -19.25 14.13 -6.21
CA GLN A 102 -20.08 12.98 -5.83
C GLN A 102 -21.09 13.35 -4.73
N GLY A 103 -20.66 14.11 -3.72
CA GLY A 103 -21.53 14.62 -2.66
C GLY A 103 -22.64 15.54 -3.19
N GLU A 104 -22.32 16.44 -4.12
CA GLU A 104 -23.29 17.31 -4.79
C GLU A 104 -24.30 16.49 -5.62
N MET A 105 -23.86 15.46 -6.35
CA MET A 105 -24.77 14.54 -7.05
C MET A 105 -25.71 13.81 -6.08
N ILE A 106 -25.21 13.33 -4.95
CA ILE A 106 -26.03 12.65 -3.94
C ILE A 106 -27.09 13.62 -3.39
N GLN A 107 -26.71 14.86 -3.05
CA GLN A 107 -27.66 15.87 -2.58
C GLN A 107 -28.72 16.20 -3.64
N GLN A 108 -28.32 16.28 -4.92
CA GLN A 108 -29.26 16.51 -6.01
C GLN A 108 -30.26 15.34 -6.14
N ILE A 109 -29.78 14.09 -6.09
CA ILE A 109 -30.64 12.90 -6.14
C ILE A 109 -31.59 12.88 -4.94
N GLU A 110 -31.13 13.21 -3.73
CA GLU A 110 -31.98 13.29 -2.54
C GLU A 110 -33.09 14.34 -2.67
N SER A 111 -32.76 15.50 -3.25
CA SER A 111 -33.72 16.58 -3.54
C SER A 111 -34.76 16.12 -4.58
N ASP A 112 -34.33 15.48 -5.66
CA ASP A 112 -35.23 14.97 -6.70
C ASP A 112 -36.17 13.89 -6.14
N LEU A 113 -35.65 13.01 -5.28
CA LEU A 113 -36.44 11.96 -4.62
C LEU A 113 -37.50 12.56 -3.67
N LEU A 114 -37.17 13.65 -2.97
CA LEU A 114 -38.14 14.41 -2.17
C LEU A 114 -39.22 15.07 -3.04
N HIS A 115 -38.84 15.67 -4.18
CA HIS A 115 -39.78 16.28 -5.11
C HIS A 115 -40.76 15.25 -5.69
N VAL A 116 -40.25 14.09 -6.13
CA VAL A 116 -41.08 12.99 -6.66
C VAL A 116 -42.06 12.47 -5.60
N ARG A 117 -41.63 12.36 -4.32
CA ARG A 117 -42.52 11.97 -3.22
C ARG A 117 -43.61 13.02 -2.98
N ALA A 118 -43.27 14.31 -2.97
CA ALA A 118 -44.25 15.38 -2.79
C ALA A 118 -45.27 15.44 -3.95
N ASP A 119 -44.82 15.25 -5.18
CA ASP A 119 -45.68 15.19 -6.36
C ASP A 119 -46.64 13.99 -6.30
N ARG A 120 -46.14 12.82 -5.92
CA ARG A 120 -46.98 11.63 -5.71
C ARG A 120 -48.06 11.90 -4.66
N ASP A 121 -47.70 12.48 -3.53
CA ASP A 121 -48.64 12.75 -2.43
C ASP A 121 -49.69 13.79 -2.86
N ARG A 122 -49.31 14.81 -3.65
CA ARG A 122 -50.24 15.76 -4.28
C ARG A 122 -51.20 15.07 -5.25
N HIS A 123 -50.71 14.16 -6.09
CA HIS A 123 -51.55 13.40 -7.01
C HIS A 123 -52.53 12.48 -6.28
N ILE A 124 -52.09 11.83 -5.19
CA ILE A 124 -52.98 11.03 -4.34
C ILE A 124 -54.11 11.88 -3.77
N LEU A 125 -53.80 13.09 -3.30
CA LEU A 125 -54.83 14.01 -2.79
C LEU A 125 -55.81 14.43 -3.90
N GLN A 126 -55.29 14.73 -5.08
CA GLN A 126 -56.10 15.15 -6.23
C GLN A 126 -57.05 14.04 -6.70
N VAL A 127 -56.57 12.79 -6.74
CA VAL A 127 -57.40 11.61 -7.04
C VAL A 127 -58.48 11.41 -5.99
N LYS A 128 -58.17 11.60 -4.69
CA LYS A 128 -59.17 11.52 -3.62
C LYS A 128 -60.25 12.59 -3.76
N THR A 129 -59.88 13.83 -4.04
CA THR A 129 -60.85 14.92 -4.25
C THR A 129 -61.75 14.66 -5.45
N LEU A 130 -61.15 14.31 -6.60
CA LEU A 130 -61.91 13.99 -7.82
C LEU A 130 -62.83 12.78 -7.62
N SER A 131 -62.38 11.76 -6.89
CA SER A 131 -63.21 10.60 -6.55
C SER A 131 -64.41 11.00 -5.68
N ALA A 132 -64.23 11.93 -4.74
CA ALA A 132 -65.33 12.44 -3.90
C ALA A 132 -66.32 13.29 -4.70
N GLU A 133 -65.84 14.10 -5.65
CA GLU A 133 -66.70 14.86 -6.56
C GLU A 133 -67.50 13.94 -7.49
N VAL A 134 -66.87 12.88 -8.03
CA VAL A 134 -67.57 11.88 -8.85
C VAL A 134 -68.69 11.20 -8.08
N GLU A 135 -68.47 10.83 -6.81
CA GLU A 135 -69.54 10.26 -5.98
C GLU A 135 -70.66 11.27 -5.70
N LYS A 136 -70.32 12.54 -5.43
CA LYS A 136 -71.32 13.61 -5.28
C LYS A 136 -72.15 13.82 -6.54
N TYR A 137 -71.53 13.78 -7.73
CA TYR A 137 -72.24 13.89 -9.00
C TYR A 137 -73.11 12.66 -9.29
N LYS A 138 -72.66 11.45 -8.93
CA LYS A 138 -73.49 10.24 -9.01
C LYS A 138 -74.72 10.34 -8.10
N GLU A 139 -74.57 10.85 -6.89
CA GLU A 139 -75.69 11.10 -5.97
C GLU A 139 -76.64 12.17 -6.53
N MET A 140 -76.10 13.27 -7.07
CA MET A 140 -76.90 14.32 -7.70
C MET A 140 -77.70 13.80 -8.91
N ILE A 141 -77.09 12.96 -9.76
CA ILE A 141 -77.78 12.31 -10.88
C ILE A 141 -78.86 11.34 -10.37
N GLY A 142 -78.61 10.63 -9.27
CA GLY A 142 -79.61 9.78 -8.60
C GLY A 142 -80.78 10.56 -8.00
N THR A 143 -80.59 11.82 -7.63
CA THR A 143 -81.67 12.69 -7.11
C THR A 143 -82.40 13.51 -8.19
N ASN A 144 -81.84 13.69 -9.39
CA ASN A 144 -82.39 14.53 -10.45
C ASN A 144 -83.11 13.78 -11.59
N GLU A 145 -83.66 12.60 -11.34
CA GLU A 145 -84.63 11.95 -12.25
C GLU A 145 -86.01 12.64 -12.27
N ARG A 146 -86.13 13.89 -11.83
CA ARG A 146 -87.30 14.74 -12.11
C ARG A 146 -86.88 16.13 -12.57
N GLU A 147 -87.27 16.40 -13.81
CA GLU A 147 -87.34 17.69 -14.53
C GLU A 147 -86.10 18.14 -15.33
N HIS A 148 -86.28 18.10 -16.66
CA HIS A 148 -85.36 18.54 -17.71
C HIS A 148 -85.29 20.07 -17.84
N HIS A 149 -84.09 20.61 -18.10
CA HIS A 149 -83.91 21.90 -18.80
C HIS A 149 -82.77 21.83 -19.86
N PRO A 150 -82.94 22.32 -21.11
CA PRO A 150 -81.97 22.12 -22.20
C PRO A 150 -80.86 23.17 -22.37
N PHE A 151 -80.64 24.08 -21.40
CA PHE A 151 -79.66 25.18 -21.53
C PHE A 151 -78.37 25.01 -20.71
N LEU A 152 -78.36 24.18 -19.65
CA LEU A 152 -77.15 23.86 -18.88
C LEU A 152 -76.25 22.80 -19.54
N CYS A 153 -76.78 22.03 -20.49
CA CYS A 153 -76.12 20.84 -21.06
C CYS A 153 -74.83 21.16 -21.84
N LEU A 154 -74.74 22.32 -22.51
CA LEU A 154 -73.57 22.64 -23.35
C LEU A 154 -72.34 23.06 -22.52
N SER A 155 -72.54 23.79 -21.42
CA SER A 155 -71.46 24.23 -20.52
C SER A 155 -70.85 23.06 -19.75
N THR A 156 -71.70 22.20 -19.19
CA THR A 156 -71.24 20.98 -18.51
C THR A 156 -70.61 19.99 -19.48
N CYS A 157 -71.12 19.86 -20.71
CA CYS A 157 -70.48 19.02 -21.73
C CYS A 157 -69.08 19.54 -22.11
N LEU A 158 -68.88 20.86 -22.20
CA LEU A 158 -67.57 21.44 -22.50
C LEU A 158 -66.56 21.15 -21.37
N GLU A 159 -66.95 21.32 -20.11
CA GLU A 159 -66.12 21.00 -18.94
C GLU A 159 -65.79 19.50 -18.86
N ILE A 160 -66.77 18.62 -19.13
CA ILE A 160 -66.56 17.17 -19.19
C ILE A 160 -65.58 16.81 -20.31
N THR A 161 -65.68 17.41 -21.50
CA THR A 161 -64.73 17.16 -22.59
C THR A 161 -63.32 17.62 -22.24
N GLN A 162 -63.15 18.76 -21.56
CA GLN A 162 -61.84 19.23 -21.10
C GLN A 162 -61.23 18.34 -20.00
N LEU A 163 -62.07 17.81 -19.09
CA LEU A 163 -61.61 16.88 -18.06
C LEU A 163 -61.21 15.53 -18.66
N LEU A 164 -61.94 15.02 -19.65
CA LEU A 164 -61.59 13.80 -20.36
C LEU A 164 -60.26 13.94 -21.11
N GLU A 165 -59.99 15.08 -21.73
CA GLU A 165 -58.71 15.35 -22.40
C GLU A 165 -57.54 15.44 -21.41
N LYS A 166 -57.75 16.10 -20.26
CA LYS A 166 -56.75 16.13 -19.17
C LYS A 166 -56.49 14.75 -18.59
N LEU A 167 -57.52 13.92 -18.44
CA LEU A 167 -57.41 12.55 -17.95
C LEU A 167 -56.63 11.68 -18.94
N ALA A 168 -56.92 11.79 -20.24
CA ALA A 168 -56.17 11.11 -21.29
C ALA A 168 -54.68 11.50 -21.32
N LEU A 169 -54.37 12.80 -21.13
CA LEU A 169 -53.00 13.29 -20.99
C LEU A 169 -52.28 12.74 -19.75
N ALA A 170 -52.98 12.66 -18.62
CA ALA A 170 -52.43 12.10 -17.38
C ALA A 170 -52.15 10.59 -17.51
N GLU A 171 -53.07 9.83 -18.12
CA GLU A 171 -52.89 8.40 -18.41
C GLU A 171 -51.71 8.15 -19.35
N HIS A 172 -51.54 8.99 -20.38
CA HIS A 172 -50.40 8.90 -21.29
C HIS A 172 -49.07 9.19 -20.57
N LYS A 173 -49.02 10.22 -19.72
CA LYS A 173 -47.83 10.52 -18.89
C LYS A 173 -47.50 9.39 -17.92
N LEU A 174 -48.51 8.78 -17.30
CA LEU A 174 -48.33 7.63 -16.41
C LEU A 174 -47.70 6.46 -17.17
N LYS A 175 -48.23 6.12 -18.35
CA LYS A 175 -47.65 5.06 -19.20
C LYS A 175 -46.19 5.32 -19.57
N LEU A 176 -45.84 6.56 -19.94
CA LEU A 176 -44.45 6.92 -20.25
C LEU A 176 -43.55 6.79 -19.01
N SER A 177 -44.05 7.18 -17.84
CA SER A 177 -43.34 7.02 -16.57
C SER A 177 -43.13 5.54 -16.23
N ASP A 178 -44.15 4.71 -16.37
CA ASP A 178 -44.05 3.26 -16.12
C ASP A 178 -43.01 2.61 -17.04
N ILE A 179 -43.02 2.96 -18.33
CA ILE A 179 -42.01 2.49 -19.29
C ILE A 179 -40.61 2.93 -18.83
N SER A 180 -40.41 4.20 -18.46
CA SER A 180 -39.11 4.70 -17.97
C SER A 180 -38.62 3.98 -16.71
N VAL A 181 -39.50 3.69 -15.75
CA VAL A 181 -39.16 2.93 -14.54
C VAL A 181 -38.79 1.48 -14.88
N THR A 182 -39.49 0.85 -15.83
CA THR A 182 -39.14 -0.52 -16.25
C THR A 182 -37.78 -0.58 -16.97
N THR A 183 -37.48 0.39 -17.83
CA THR A 183 -36.18 0.46 -18.52
C THR A 183 -35.03 0.66 -17.52
N THR A 184 -35.16 1.62 -16.60
CA THR A 184 -34.12 1.89 -15.59
C THR A 184 -33.91 0.71 -14.64
N ARG A 185 -34.97 0.00 -14.28
CA ARG A 185 -34.87 -1.24 -13.50
C ARG A 185 -34.12 -2.33 -14.26
N SER A 186 -34.40 -2.50 -15.55
CA SER A 186 -33.68 -3.46 -16.40
C SER A 186 -32.19 -3.13 -16.48
N GLU A 187 -31.84 -1.86 -16.69
CA GLU A 187 -30.45 -1.39 -16.72
C GLU A 187 -29.73 -1.65 -15.38
N PHE A 188 -30.40 -1.42 -14.26
CA PHE A 188 -29.85 -1.71 -12.93
C PHE A 188 -29.64 -3.22 -12.70
N GLU A 189 -30.57 -4.06 -13.15
CA GLU A 189 -30.43 -5.52 -13.08
C GLU A 189 -29.24 -6.01 -13.94
N GLU A 190 -29.05 -5.45 -15.14
CA GLU A 190 -27.88 -5.72 -15.99
C GLU A 190 -26.56 -5.26 -15.36
N GLN A 191 -26.52 -4.05 -14.80
CA GLN A 191 -25.33 -3.55 -14.10
C GLN A 191 -24.98 -4.42 -12.89
N ASN A 192 -25.97 -4.87 -12.12
CA ASN A 192 -25.73 -5.77 -11.00
C ASN A 192 -25.19 -7.13 -11.43
N ALA A 193 -25.69 -7.68 -12.56
CA ALA A 193 -25.15 -8.89 -13.14
C ALA A 193 -23.67 -8.71 -13.55
N MET A 194 -23.34 -7.58 -14.18
CA MET A 194 -21.96 -7.24 -14.56
C MET A 194 -21.05 -7.08 -13.34
N ILE A 195 -21.51 -6.40 -12.28
CA ILE A 195 -20.74 -6.25 -11.02
C ILE A 195 -20.47 -7.63 -10.39
N LEU A 196 -21.45 -8.53 -10.40
CA LEU A 196 -21.27 -9.89 -9.86
C LEU A 196 -20.24 -10.68 -10.67
N GLU A 197 -20.29 -10.58 -12.00
CA GLU A 197 -19.30 -11.21 -12.88
C GLU A 197 -17.89 -10.66 -12.63
N LEU A 198 -17.73 -9.34 -12.57
CA LEU A 198 -16.44 -8.70 -12.28
C LEU A 198 -15.89 -9.12 -10.92
N LYS A 199 -16.74 -9.21 -9.89
CA LYS A 199 -16.35 -9.72 -8.56
C LYS A 199 -15.88 -11.18 -8.62
N ASN A 200 -16.51 -12.03 -9.43
CA ASN A 200 -16.07 -13.41 -9.62
C ASN A 200 -14.70 -13.47 -10.30
N ARG A 201 -14.52 -12.69 -11.37
CA ARG A 201 -13.23 -12.60 -12.08
C ARG A 201 -12.11 -12.09 -11.18
N LEU A 202 -12.40 -11.12 -10.30
CA LEU A 202 -11.44 -10.62 -9.32
C LEU A 202 -11.03 -11.73 -8.33
N ARG A 203 -12.00 -12.50 -7.81
CA ARG A 203 -11.70 -13.63 -6.91
C ARG A 203 -10.86 -14.71 -7.59
N ASP A 204 -11.16 -15.04 -8.83
CA ASP A 204 -10.40 -16.02 -9.59
C ASP A 204 -8.97 -15.54 -9.88
N ALA A 205 -8.80 -14.25 -10.18
CA ALA A 205 -7.49 -13.63 -10.36
C ALA A 205 -6.68 -13.64 -9.05
N ASP A 206 -7.28 -13.24 -7.93
CA ASP A 206 -6.66 -13.29 -6.60
C ASP A 206 -6.21 -14.73 -6.25
N SER A 207 -7.06 -15.73 -6.52
CA SER A 207 -6.72 -17.14 -6.29
C SER A 207 -5.51 -17.59 -7.12
N LYS A 208 -5.46 -17.20 -8.40
CA LYS A 208 -4.34 -17.52 -9.29
C LYS A 208 -3.03 -16.86 -8.87
N ILE A 209 -3.09 -15.62 -8.36
CA ILE A 209 -1.91 -14.92 -7.82
C ILE A 209 -1.35 -15.70 -6.63
N VAL A 210 -2.21 -16.08 -5.67
CA VAL A 210 -1.80 -16.85 -4.48
C VAL A 210 -1.23 -18.22 -4.85
N GLU A 211 -1.84 -18.92 -5.82
CA GLU A 211 -1.32 -20.20 -6.32
C GLU A 211 0.03 -20.03 -7.05
N GLY A 212 0.16 -18.99 -7.85
CA GLY A 212 1.41 -18.62 -8.53
C GLY A 212 2.53 -18.36 -7.54
N GLU A 213 2.28 -17.59 -6.47
CA GLU A 213 3.24 -17.34 -5.40
C GLU A 213 3.69 -18.62 -4.70
N LYS A 214 2.74 -19.52 -4.36
CA LYS A 214 3.07 -20.82 -3.75
C LYS A 214 3.98 -21.64 -4.67
N LEU A 215 3.70 -21.64 -5.97
CA LEU A 215 4.53 -22.34 -6.95
C LEU A 215 5.92 -21.71 -7.06
N CYS A 216 6.01 -20.38 -7.13
CA CYS A 216 7.29 -19.65 -7.16
C CYS A 216 8.16 -19.99 -5.94
N LYS A 217 7.58 -19.98 -4.72
CA LYS A 217 8.29 -20.38 -3.49
C LYS A 217 8.82 -21.83 -3.57
N LYS A 218 8.00 -22.75 -4.08
CA LYS A 218 8.39 -24.17 -4.23
C LYS A 218 9.52 -24.34 -5.25
N LEU A 219 9.44 -23.66 -6.39
CA LEU A 219 10.48 -23.68 -7.41
C LEU A 219 11.78 -23.06 -6.90
N HIS A 220 11.70 -21.92 -6.22
CA HIS A 220 12.85 -21.26 -5.60
C HIS A 220 13.57 -22.19 -4.62
N ASN A 221 12.83 -22.83 -3.72
CA ASN A 221 13.41 -23.80 -2.77
C ASN A 221 14.08 -24.98 -3.50
N THR A 222 13.45 -25.49 -4.56
CA THR A 222 14.03 -26.58 -5.37
C THR A 222 15.35 -26.14 -6.02
N ILE A 223 15.41 -24.92 -6.56
CA ILE A 223 16.64 -24.36 -7.13
C ILE A 223 17.73 -24.22 -6.05
N MET A 224 17.37 -23.77 -4.84
CA MET A 224 18.32 -23.65 -3.73
C MET A 224 18.88 -25.00 -3.30
N GLU A 225 18.03 -26.02 -3.17
CA GLU A 225 18.45 -27.40 -2.83
C GLU A 225 19.39 -27.97 -3.91
N LEU A 226 19.06 -27.77 -5.19
CA LEU A 226 19.88 -28.23 -6.32
C LEU A 226 21.24 -27.51 -6.38
N LYS A 227 21.30 -26.23 -5.99
CA LYS A 227 22.55 -25.48 -5.86
C LYS A 227 23.37 -25.89 -4.63
N GLY A 228 22.77 -26.61 -3.69
CA GLY A 228 23.37 -27.00 -2.42
C GLY A 228 23.04 -26.01 -1.29
N ASN A 229 22.68 -26.57 -0.13
CA ASN A 229 22.33 -25.80 1.06
C ASN A 229 23.54 -25.11 1.72
N ILE A 230 24.75 -25.59 1.44
CA ILE A 230 26.00 -24.98 1.88
C ILE A 230 26.80 -24.66 0.63
N ARG A 231 27.15 -23.38 0.48
CA ARG A 231 27.92 -22.87 -0.65
C ARG A 231 29.12 -22.08 -0.14
N VAL A 232 30.26 -22.26 -0.79
CA VAL A 232 31.51 -21.59 -0.48
C VAL A 232 31.93 -20.77 -1.70
N PHE A 233 31.98 -19.46 -1.52
CA PHE A 233 32.47 -18.53 -2.54
C PHE A 233 33.86 -18.01 -2.17
N CYS A 234 34.73 -17.91 -3.17
CA CYS A 234 36.01 -17.23 -3.04
C CYS A 234 35.90 -15.84 -3.67
N ARG A 235 36.28 -14.78 -2.96
CA ARG A 235 36.35 -13.42 -3.52
C ARG A 235 37.75 -12.87 -3.39
N VAL A 236 38.36 -12.54 -4.52
CA VAL A 236 39.68 -11.91 -4.58
C VAL A 236 39.48 -10.40 -4.69
N ARG A 237 39.99 -9.63 -3.72
CA ARG A 237 39.93 -8.17 -3.79
C ARG A 237 40.96 -7.60 -4.78
N PRO A 238 40.73 -6.39 -5.34
CA PRO A 238 41.77 -5.63 -6.01
C PRO A 238 42.98 -5.36 -5.11
N LEU A 239 44.15 -5.20 -5.74
CA LEU A 239 45.35 -4.70 -5.08
C LEU A 239 45.16 -3.22 -4.72
N LEU A 240 45.59 -2.84 -3.51
CA LEU A 240 45.57 -1.47 -3.01
C LEU A 240 46.98 -0.89 -3.10
N SER A 241 47.09 0.43 -3.17
CA SER A 241 48.39 1.13 -3.23
C SER A 241 49.30 0.80 -2.03
N ASP A 242 48.69 0.53 -0.87
CA ASP A 242 49.39 0.17 0.37
C ASP A 242 49.92 -1.28 0.37
N ASP A 243 49.55 -2.11 -0.62
CA ASP A 243 50.06 -3.48 -0.75
C ASP A 243 51.49 -3.51 -1.35
N GLY A 244 52.04 -2.35 -1.74
CA GLY A 244 53.39 -2.16 -2.28
C GLY A 244 53.48 -2.29 -3.80
N ASP A 245 54.47 -1.62 -4.40
CA ASP A 245 54.81 -1.66 -5.85
C ASP A 245 55.43 -3.01 -6.30
N GLY A 246 55.06 -4.09 -5.61
CA GLY A 246 55.70 -5.38 -5.73
C GLY A 246 55.64 -5.90 -7.16
N ASN A 247 56.82 -6.11 -7.74
CA ASN A 247 57.11 -6.95 -8.90
C ASN A 247 56.73 -8.44 -8.66
N ASP A 248 55.71 -8.69 -7.84
CA ASP A 248 55.19 -9.98 -7.42
C ASP A 248 54.41 -10.56 -8.59
N ALA A 249 55.05 -11.52 -9.25
CA ALA A 249 54.43 -12.40 -10.22
C ALA A 249 53.04 -12.82 -9.72
N LYS A 250 52.00 -12.57 -10.52
CA LYS A 250 50.58 -12.88 -10.25
C LYS A 250 50.43 -14.13 -9.35
N VAL A 251 50.36 -13.91 -8.04
CA VAL A 251 50.30 -14.98 -7.02
C VAL A 251 49.03 -15.80 -7.20
N VAL A 252 48.00 -15.20 -7.80
CA VAL A 252 46.72 -15.82 -8.10
C VAL A 252 46.49 -15.84 -9.60
N SER A 253 46.02 -16.96 -10.13
CA SER A 253 45.55 -17.10 -11.51
C SER A 253 44.20 -17.80 -11.57
N PHE A 254 43.41 -17.45 -12.59
CA PHE A 254 42.06 -17.98 -12.77
C PHE A 254 42.05 -18.92 -13.99
N PRO A 255 41.79 -20.22 -13.80
CA PRO A 255 41.76 -21.18 -14.90
C PRO A 255 40.63 -20.87 -15.89
N THR A 256 40.94 -20.97 -17.18
CA THR A 256 40.00 -20.78 -18.30
C THR A 256 39.45 -22.09 -18.86
N SER A 257 39.95 -23.24 -18.37
CA SER A 257 39.46 -24.58 -18.76
C SER A 257 37.98 -24.74 -18.42
N MET A 258 37.17 -25.25 -19.35
CA MET A 258 35.71 -25.34 -19.22
C MET A 258 35.22 -25.96 -17.90
N GLY A 259 35.92 -26.98 -17.36
CA GLY A 259 35.50 -27.63 -16.11
C GLY A 259 35.61 -26.77 -14.85
N ARG A 260 36.52 -25.77 -14.84
CA ARG A 260 36.83 -24.92 -13.67
C ARG A 260 36.58 -23.44 -13.92
N LEU A 261 36.06 -23.06 -15.08
CA LEU A 261 35.74 -21.68 -15.40
C LEU A 261 34.74 -21.11 -14.38
N GLY A 262 35.09 -19.98 -13.75
CA GLY A 262 34.27 -19.32 -12.73
C GLY A 262 34.22 -20.03 -11.36
N ARG A 263 34.90 -21.18 -11.20
CA ARG A 263 34.90 -22.00 -9.97
C ARG A 263 36.29 -22.33 -9.45
N GLY A 264 37.31 -22.24 -10.31
CA GLY A 264 38.69 -22.53 -9.98
C GLY A 264 39.48 -21.26 -9.65
N ILE A 265 40.46 -21.42 -8.78
CA ILE A 265 41.50 -20.43 -8.48
C ILE A 265 42.80 -21.20 -8.22
N ASP A 266 43.89 -20.74 -8.81
CA ASP A 266 45.20 -21.36 -8.65
C ASP A 266 46.13 -20.37 -7.93
N VAL A 267 46.64 -20.77 -6.76
CA VAL A 267 47.54 -19.96 -5.94
C VAL A 267 48.97 -20.46 -6.12
N THR A 268 49.89 -19.58 -6.50
CA THR A 268 51.31 -19.90 -6.69
C THR A 268 52.07 -19.60 -5.40
N LYS A 269 52.66 -20.62 -4.79
CA LYS A 269 53.52 -20.50 -3.60
C LYS A 269 54.84 -21.20 -3.87
N ASN A 270 55.96 -20.52 -3.68
CA ASN A 270 57.32 -21.07 -3.92
C ASN A 270 57.50 -21.69 -5.32
N GLY A 271 56.88 -21.08 -6.34
CA GLY A 271 56.90 -21.59 -7.72
C GLY A 271 55.96 -22.78 -8.01
N GLN A 272 55.28 -23.33 -6.99
CA GLN A 272 54.30 -24.39 -7.14
C GLN A 272 52.88 -23.83 -7.22
N LYS A 273 52.08 -24.29 -8.19
CA LYS A 273 50.66 -23.96 -8.31
C LYS A 273 49.80 -24.90 -7.47
N HIS A 274 48.97 -24.34 -6.62
CA HIS A 274 47.99 -25.03 -5.79
C HIS A 274 46.57 -24.71 -6.29
N PRO A 275 45.89 -25.65 -6.98
CA PRO A 275 44.54 -25.44 -7.46
C PRO A 275 43.50 -25.63 -6.36
N PHE A 276 42.55 -24.71 -6.27
CA PHE A 276 41.37 -24.79 -5.41
C PHE A 276 40.09 -24.65 -6.24
N THR A 277 39.00 -25.23 -5.75
CA THR A 277 37.69 -25.16 -6.40
C THR A 277 36.63 -24.79 -5.37
N TYR A 278 35.73 -23.89 -5.79
CA TYR A 278 34.65 -23.31 -5.02
C TYR A 278 33.35 -23.35 -5.84
N ASP A 279 32.22 -23.03 -5.22
CA ASP A 279 30.95 -22.93 -5.96
C ASP A 279 30.96 -21.75 -6.93
N LYS A 280 31.66 -20.68 -6.56
CA LYS A 280 31.95 -19.52 -7.42
C LYS A 280 33.23 -18.81 -6.95
N VAL A 281 34.01 -18.32 -7.91
CA VAL A 281 35.20 -17.51 -7.67
C VAL A 281 34.99 -16.14 -8.30
N PHE A 282 34.96 -15.12 -7.45
CA PHE A 282 34.91 -13.72 -7.83
C PHE A 282 36.33 -13.15 -7.99
N LYS A 283 36.59 -12.57 -9.14
CA LYS A 283 37.83 -11.91 -9.54
C LYS A 283 37.90 -10.48 -8.95
N PRO A 284 39.08 -9.85 -8.98
CA PRO A 284 39.24 -8.45 -8.58
C PRO A 284 38.28 -7.48 -9.26
N ASP A 285 37.95 -7.74 -10.52
CA ASP A 285 37.08 -6.87 -11.33
C ASP A 285 35.58 -7.08 -11.04
N ASP A 286 35.21 -8.12 -10.29
CA ASP A 286 33.81 -8.39 -9.97
C ASP A 286 33.30 -7.44 -8.89
N SER A 287 32.18 -6.77 -9.19
CA SER A 287 31.62 -5.71 -8.39
C SER A 287 30.88 -6.22 -7.14
N GLN A 288 30.45 -5.30 -6.27
CA GLN A 288 29.55 -5.65 -5.16
C GLN A 288 28.21 -6.21 -5.66
N GLU A 289 27.73 -5.72 -6.80
CA GLU A 289 26.50 -6.19 -7.44
C GLU A 289 26.64 -7.66 -7.88
N ASP A 290 27.75 -8.00 -8.54
CA ASP A 290 27.99 -9.37 -9.02
C ASP A 290 28.00 -10.39 -7.88
N VAL A 291 28.52 -9.99 -6.72
CA VAL A 291 28.48 -10.80 -5.50
C VAL A 291 27.06 -10.85 -4.93
N PHE A 292 26.35 -9.72 -4.92
CA PHE A 292 24.99 -9.62 -4.39
C PHE A 292 23.98 -10.46 -5.19
N VAL A 293 24.11 -10.59 -6.51
CA VAL A 293 23.23 -11.44 -7.35
C VAL A 293 23.17 -12.90 -6.86
N GLU A 294 24.25 -13.44 -6.28
CA GLU A 294 24.23 -14.78 -5.69
C GLU A 294 23.57 -14.82 -4.30
N ILE A 295 23.66 -13.72 -3.56
CA ILE A 295 23.15 -13.58 -2.19
C ILE A 295 21.68 -13.18 -2.16
N SER A 296 21.19 -12.43 -3.15
CA SER A 296 19.78 -12.03 -3.27
C SER A 296 18.83 -13.23 -3.28
N GLN A 297 19.25 -14.35 -3.85
CA GLN A 297 18.50 -15.61 -3.82
C GLN A 297 18.35 -16.15 -2.39
N LEU A 298 19.36 -15.98 -1.53
CA LEU A 298 19.29 -16.33 -0.12
C LEU A 298 18.38 -15.35 0.65
N VAL A 299 18.43 -14.07 0.32
CA VAL A 299 17.52 -13.06 0.89
C VAL A 299 16.05 -13.44 0.58
N GLN A 300 15.77 -13.86 -0.65
CA GLN A 300 14.45 -14.37 -1.03
C GLN A 300 14.06 -15.61 -0.21
N SER A 301 14.98 -16.57 -0.01
CA SER A 301 14.70 -17.74 0.85
C SER A 301 14.36 -17.34 2.29
N ALA A 302 15.00 -16.29 2.82
CA ALA A 302 14.68 -15.77 4.15
C ALA A 302 13.27 -15.16 4.20
N LEU A 303 12.86 -14.42 3.16
CA LEU A 303 11.49 -13.90 3.02
C LEU A 303 10.45 -15.01 2.87
N ASP A 304 10.84 -16.13 2.25
CA ASP A 304 9.99 -17.32 2.11
C ASP A 304 9.89 -18.16 3.39
N GLY A 305 10.62 -17.80 4.46
CA GLY A 305 10.55 -18.42 5.78
C GLY A 305 11.68 -19.40 6.10
N HIS A 306 12.77 -19.41 5.33
CA HIS A 306 13.93 -20.27 5.59
C HIS A 306 15.01 -19.56 6.42
N LYS A 307 15.74 -20.33 7.22
CA LYS A 307 16.90 -19.83 7.98
C LYS A 307 18.10 -19.71 7.05
N VAL A 308 18.67 -18.52 6.97
CA VAL A 308 19.81 -18.22 6.11
C VAL A 308 20.95 -17.67 6.96
N CYS A 309 22.17 -18.10 6.66
CA CYS A 309 23.38 -17.60 7.30
C CYS A 309 24.45 -17.31 6.24
N VAL A 310 25.07 -16.14 6.32
CA VAL A 310 26.15 -15.71 5.43
C VAL A 310 27.38 -15.40 6.27
N PHE A 311 28.49 -16.07 5.96
CA PHE A 311 29.78 -15.86 6.62
C PHE A 311 30.74 -15.14 5.69
N ALA A 312 31.46 -14.16 6.24
CA ALA A 312 32.64 -13.58 5.59
C ALA A 312 33.90 -14.04 6.34
N TYR A 313 34.76 -14.78 5.66
CA TYR A 313 35.99 -15.34 6.23
C TYR A 313 37.23 -14.87 5.48
N GLY A 314 38.34 -14.69 6.20
CA GLY A 314 39.62 -14.24 5.64
C GLY A 314 40.47 -13.47 6.66
N GLN A 315 41.74 -13.23 6.33
CA GLN A 315 42.66 -12.46 7.18
C GLN A 315 42.31 -10.97 7.28
N THR A 316 42.92 -10.24 8.20
CA THR A 316 42.81 -8.76 8.26
C THR A 316 43.27 -8.16 6.93
N GLY A 317 42.53 -7.17 6.43
CA GLY A 317 42.80 -6.56 5.12
C GLY A 317 42.32 -7.36 3.91
N SER A 318 41.71 -8.54 4.05
CA SER A 318 41.26 -9.36 2.91
C SER A 318 39.96 -8.88 2.24
N GLY A 319 39.32 -7.82 2.74
CA GLY A 319 38.08 -7.29 2.18
C GLY A 319 36.77 -7.82 2.79
N LYS A 320 36.79 -8.46 3.97
CA LYS A 320 35.57 -8.93 4.68
C LYS A 320 34.56 -7.81 4.93
N THR A 321 35.00 -6.73 5.60
CA THR A 321 34.16 -5.57 5.93
C THR A 321 33.65 -4.88 4.67
N PHE A 322 34.51 -4.76 3.65
CA PHE A 322 34.11 -4.22 2.36
C PHE A 322 33.05 -5.10 1.68
N THR A 323 33.14 -6.43 1.78
CA THR A 323 32.11 -7.33 1.23
C THR A 323 30.78 -7.20 1.97
N MET A 324 30.80 -7.23 3.30
CA MET A 324 29.57 -7.22 4.10
C MET A 324 28.91 -5.84 4.16
N MET A 325 29.66 -4.78 4.45
CA MET A 325 29.13 -3.43 4.62
C MET A 325 29.36 -2.55 3.39
N GLY A 326 30.52 -2.68 2.76
CA GLY A 326 30.90 -1.83 1.63
C GLY A 326 31.22 -0.40 2.06
N LYS A 327 31.07 0.53 1.12
CA LYS A 327 31.14 1.98 1.38
C LYS A 327 29.73 2.58 1.27
N PRO A 328 29.37 3.58 2.09
CA PRO A 328 28.06 4.23 2.01
C PRO A 328 27.85 4.97 0.67
N GLU A 329 28.90 5.63 0.19
CA GLU A 329 28.94 6.30 -1.11
C GLU A 329 30.24 5.92 -1.87
N PRO A 330 30.19 5.79 -3.21
CA PRO A 330 29.00 5.82 -4.06
C PRO A 330 28.10 4.55 -3.95
N PRO A 331 26.81 4.59 -4.38
CA PRO A 331 25.83 3.53 -4.12
C PRO A 331 26.21 2.13 -4.63
N ASP A 332 26.97 2.06 -5.73
CA ASP A 332 27.52 0.84 -6.30
C ASP A 332 28.45 0.10 -5.33
N GLN A 333 29.07 0.81 -4.38
CA GLN A 333 30.00 0.27 -3.41
C GLN A 333 29.33 -0.31 -2.15
N LYS A 334 28.00 -0.18 -2.01
CA LYS A 334 27.24 -0.79 -0.90
C LYS A 334 27.50 -2.29 -0.84
N GLY A 335 27.73 -2.82 0.36
CA GLY A 335 27.99 -4.24 0.58
C GLY A 335 26.72 -5.08 0.64
N LEU A 336 26.88 -6.34 1.04
CA LEU A 336 25.78 -7.31 1.10
C LEU A 336 24.69 -6.92 2.11
N ILE A 337 25.04 -6.42 3.30
CA ILE A 337 24.10 -6.05 4.36
C ILE A 337 23.14 -4.94 3.89
N PRO A 338 23.61 -3.73 3.47
CA PRO A 338 22.71 -2.67 3.05
C PRO A 338 21.83 -3.08 1.87
N ARG A 339 22.39 -3.79 0.87
CA ARG A 339 21.62 -4.31 -0.29
C ARG A 339 20.56 -5.33 0.10
N SER A 340 20.87 -6.22 1.05
CA SER A 340 19.90 -7.20 1.56
C SER A 340 18.76 -6.52 2.28
N VAL A 341 19.06 -5.50 3.09
CA VAL A 341 18.04 -4.71 3.79
C VAL A 341 17.14 -3.97 2.79
N GLU A 342 17.72 -3.32 1.78
CA GLU A 342 16.98 -2.67 0.69
C GLU A 342 16.02 -3.65 0.00
N MET A 343 16.53 -4.80 -0.45
CA MET A 343 15.72 -5.85 -1.09
C MET A 343 14.58 -6.36 -0.18
N ILE A 344 14.82 -6.51 1.12
CA ILE A 344 13.80 -6.94 2.09
C ILE A 344 12.68 -5.89 2.18
N PHE A 345 13.02 -4.59 2.23
CA PHE A 345 12.03 -3.52 2.30
C PHE A 345 11.25 -3.36 0.99
N GLU A 346 11.91 -3.46 -0.17
CA GLU A 346 11.26 -3.47 -1.47
C GLU A 346 10.28 -4.65 -1.60
N SER A 347 10.72 -5.85 -1.22
CA SER A 347 9.89 -7.05 -1.24
C SER A 347 8.70 -6.93 -0.30
N LYS A 348 8.89 -6.34 0.88
CA LYS A 348 7.80 -6.05 1.81
C LYS A 348 6.73 -5.17 1.16
N GLN A 349 7.11 -4.06 0.53
CA GLN A 349 6.15 -3.13 -0.10
C GLN A 349 5.32 -3.83 -1.19
N ILE A 350 5.96 -4.66 -2.01
CA ILE A 350 5.28 -5.45 -3.04
C ILE A 350 4.28 -6.43 -2.41
N LEU A 351 4.70 -7.17 -1.39
CA LEU A 351 3.89 -8.21 -0.75
C LEU A 351 2.76 -7.62 0.12
N GLU A 352 2.92 -6.40 0.65
CA GLU A 352 1.85 -5.67 1.35
C GLU A 352 0.66 -5.37 0.43
N SER A 353 0.91 -5.07 -0.85
CA SER A 353 -0.16 -4.93 -1.86
C SER A 353 -0.96 -6.23 -2.06
N GLN A 354 -0.34 -7.38 -1.76
CA GLN A 354 -0.91 -8.72 -1.81
C GLN A 354 -1.45 -9.19 -0.44
N LYS A 355 -1.68 -8.25 0.49
CA LYS A 355 -2.25 -8.48 1.84
C LYS A 355 -1.33 -9.25 2.80
N TRP A 356 -0.03 -9.38 2.52
CA TRP A 356 0.92 -9.92 3.48
C TRP A 356 1.25 -8.90 4.58
N LYS A 357 1.45 -9.37 5.81
CA LYS A 357 1.89 -8.54 6.95
C LYS A 357 3.23 -9.03 7.46
N TYR A 358 4.22 -8.15 7.49
CA TYR A 358 5.57 -8.45 7.97
C TYR A 358 5.88 -7.71 9.26
N LYS A 359 6.55 -8.42 10.18
CA LYS A 359 7.21 -7.82 11.35
C LYS A 359 8.69 -8.09 11.23
N MET A 360 9.50 -7.03 11.23
CA MET A 360 10.96 -7.13 11.15
C MET A 360 11.59 -6.69 12.47
N GLN A 361 12.63 -7.41 12.86
CA GLN A 361 13.41 -7.12 14.06
C GLN A 361 14.88 -7.30 13.71
N ILE A 362 15.71 -6.34 14.11
CA ILE A 362 17.15 -6.39 13.90
C ILE A 362 17.84 -6.38 15.25
N SER A 363 18.85 -7.22 15.39
CA SER A 363 19.73 -7.26 16.54
C SER A 363 21.17 -7.38 16.10
N MET A 364 22.08 -6.67 16.75
CA MET A 364 23.50 -6.65 16.40
C MET A 364 24.33 -6.88 17.65
N PHE A 365 25.25 -7.84 17.60
CA PHE A 365 26.16 -8.15 18.70
C PHE A 365 27.52 -8.60 18.17
N GLU A 366 28.54 -8.42 18.99
CA GLU A 366 29.87 -9.00 18.76
C GLU A 366 30.11 -10.16 19.73
N ILE A 367 30.82 -11.19 19.25
CA ILE A 367 31.41 -12.22 20.10
C ILE A 367 32.90 -11.93 20.16
N TYR A 368 33.38 -11.53 21.33
CA TYR A 368 34.80 -11.26 21.56
C TYR A 368 35.26 -12.02 22.79
N ASN A 369 36.27 -12.89 22.63
CA ASN A 369 36.80 -13.74 23.69
C ASN A 369 35.68 -14.53 24.41
N GLU A 370 34.89 -15.28 23.64
CA GLU A 370 33.74 -16.07 24.13
C GLU A 370 32.68 -15.27 24.91
N THR A 371 32.69 -13.94 24.81
CA THR A 371 31.73 -13.05 25.48
C THR A 371 30.89 -12.32 24.44
N ILE A 372 29.57 -12.37 24.62
CA ILE A 372 28.61 -11.66 23.77
C ILE A 372 28.45 -10.23 24.29
N ARG A 373 28.62 -9.24 23.40
CA ARG A 373 28.38 -7.82 23.68
C ARG A 373 27.34 -7.27 22.71
N ASP A 374 26.28 -6.71 23.25
CA ASP A 374 25.22 -6.06 22.48
C ASP A 374 25.72 -4.72 21.90
N LEU A 375 25.68 -4.61 20.57
CA LEU A 375 26.17 -3.43 19.83
C LEU A 375 25.10 -2.35 19.66
N LEU A 376 23.84 -2.63 20.02
CA LEU A 376 22.74 -1.67 19.93
C LEU A 376 22.46 -0.94 21.26
N LYS A 377 23.06 -1.38 22.37
CA LYS A 377 23.00 -0.64 23.64
C LYS A 377 24.00 0.52 23.60
N PRO A 378 23.60 1.76 23.97
CA PRO A 378 24.56 2.84 24.15
C PRO A 378 25.60 2.42 25.19
N SER A 379 26.87 2.71 24.89
CA SER A 379 28.03 2.29 25.68
C SER A 379 27.83 2.63 27.16
N GLN A 380 27.54 1.60 27.95
CA GLN A 380 27.32 1.75 29.38
C GLN A 380 28.66 1.97 30.08
N THR A 381 28.68 2.88 31.06
CA THR A 381 29.77 3.04 32.02
C THR A 381 30.09 1.69 32.67
N SER A 382 31.36 1.45 32.95
CA SER A 382 31.98 0.17 33.34
C SER A 382 31.29 -0.60 34.48
N GLU A 383 30.48 0.03 35.32
CA GLU A 383 29.78 -0.61 36.44
C GLU A 383 28.51 -1.39 36.03
N SER A 384 27.84 -1.02 34.94
CA SER A 384 26.60 -1.69 34.51
C SER A 384 26.79 -2.73 33.40
N ALA A 385 27.93 -2.70 32.70
CA ALA A 385 28.35 -3.75 31.76
C ALA A 385 28.54 -5.13 32.41
N LEU A 386 28.83 -5.18 33.72
CA LEU A 386 28.99 -6.42 34.49
C LEU A 386 27.64 -7.11 34.82
N LYS A 387 26.51 -6.40 34.71
CA LYS A 387 25.18 -6.94 35.04
C LYS A 387 24.44 -7.55 33.86
N SER A 388 24.71 -7.12 32.63
CA SER A 388 24.09 -7.67 31.42
C SER A 388 24.95 -8.78 30.81
N LYS A 389 25.00 -9.95 31.44
CA LYS A 389 25.55 -11.14 30.78
C LYS A 389 24.52 -11.68 29.79
N HIS A 390 24.84 -11.57 28.51
CA HIS A 390 24.08 -12.21 27.44
C HIS A 390 24.45 -13.70 27.37
N PHE A 391 23.45 -14.57 27.25
CA PHE A 391 23.65 -16.02 27.17
C PHE A 391 22.83 -16.62 26.03
N ILE A 392 23.35 -17.68 25.43
CA ILE A 392 22.64 -18.44 24.40
C ILE A 392 21.59 -19.32 25.08
N LYS A 393 20.36 -19.30 24.57
CA LYS A 393 19.25 -20.13 25.01
C LYS A 393 18.63 -20.85 23.81
N HIS A 394 18.00 -21.98 24.11
CA HIS A 394 17.21 -22.77 23.16
C HIS A 394 15.74 -22.66 23.55
N ASP A 395 14.87 -22.40 22.58
CA ASP A 395 13.42 -22.48 22.80
C ASP A 395 12.94 -23.94 22.67
N SER A 396 11.66 -24.17 22.98
CA SER A 396 11.02 -25.49 22.86
C SER A 396 10.95 -26.03 21.42
N ASN A 397 11.14 -25.16 20.44
CA ASN A 397 11.09 -25.47 19.01
C ASN A 397 12.49 -25.71 18.42
N GLY A 398 13.54 -25.69 19.26
CA GLY A 398 14.93 -25.86 18.84
C GLY A 398 15.55 -24.62 18.20
N ASN A 399 14.91 -23.45 18.27
CA ASN A 399 15.51 -22.19 17.86
C ASN A 399 16.50 -21.71 18.90
N ILE A 400 17.61 -21.17 18.42
CA ILE A 400 18.67 -20.60 19.24
C ILE A 400 18.48 -19.09 19.27
N TYR A 401 18.49 -18.49 20.47
CA TYR A 401 18.42 -17.04 20.64
C TYR A 401 19.36 -16.57 21.74
N VAL A 402 19.75 -15.31 21.69
CA VAL A 402 20.55 -14.66 22.73
C VAL A 402 19.60 -13.96 23.71
N TYR A 403 19.73 -14.28 25.00
CA TYR A 403 18.93 -13.69 26.06
C TYR A 403 19.32 -12.23 26.32
N ASP A 404 18.30 -11.38 26.56
CA ASP A 404 18.43 -9.95 26.87
C ASP A 404 19.12 -9.12 25.78
N LEU A 405 19.04 -9.58 24.53
CA LEU A 405 19.56 -8.85 23.38
C LEU A 405 18.61 -7.71 22.99
N THR A 406 19.16 -6.53 22.72
CA THR A 406 18.37 -5.40 22.23
C THR A 406 17.90 -5.69 20.82
N PHE A 407 16.60 -5.54 20.60
CA PHE A 407 16.00 -5.57 19.28
C PHE A 407 15.62 -4.15 18.90
N SER A 408 16.16 -3.67 17.78
CA SER A 408 15.58 -2.51 17.12
C SER A 408 14.35 -2.98 16.37
N MET A 409 13.19 -2.44 16.74
CA MET A 409 11.98 -2.56 15.94
C MET A 409 11.94 -1.39 14.96
N SER A 410 12.08 -1.69 13.67
CA SER A 410 11.60 -0.77 12.65
C SER A 410 10.06 -0.85 12.64
N VAL A 411 9.42 -0.16 13.57
CA VAL A 411 8.05 0.32 13.35
C VAL A 411 8.23 1.61 12.56
N VAL A 412 8.07 1.50 11.25
CA VAL A 412 8.04 2.62 10.30
C VAL A 412 9.40 3.34 10.19
N VAL A 413 10.10 3.12 9.07
CA VAL A 413 11.07 4.11 8.62
C VAL A 413 10.21 5.24 8.05
N GLU A 414 10.06 6.33 8.82
CA GLU A 414 9.47 7.60 8.37
C GLU A 414 10.34 8.30 7.33
#